data_AF-A0ABD7IMZ7-F1
#
_entry.id   AF-A0ABD7IMZ7-F1
#
_cell.length_a   1.000
_cell.length_b   1.000
_cell.length_c   1.000
_cell.angle_alpha   90.00
_cell.angle_beta   90.00
_cell.angle_gamma   90.00
#
_symmetry.space_group_name_H-M   'P 1'
#
loop_
_entity.id
_entity.type
_entity.pdbx_description
1 polymer ?
#
loop_
_entity_poly.entity_id
_entity_poly.type
_entity_poly.pdbx_seq_one_letter_code
_entity_poly.pdbx_strand_id
1 'polypeptide(L)'
;FVERHRLEVVFFGYDAWGLTPTIKQLNLNSGWPLQSIRQRTSELKDPTKFLQTIFVEGSVDRLDDRIMEKALLNAEIYEDKIGIQVDKAKATLKIDVVDALIDALFQAMYHFEDFADVNNPDKQVERMNEKQVLEWFNNPESGLLGDDVNDF
;
A
#
# COMPACT_ATOMS: atom_id res chain seq x y z
N PHE A 1 -14.34 -5.62 -2.35
CA PHE A 1 -14.12 -4.95 -1.05
C PHE A 1 -14.03 -3.45 -1.26
N VAL A 2 -13.06 -2.96 -2.05
CA VAL A 2 -12.87 -1.54 -2.40
C VAL A 2 -14.18 -0.81 -2.73
N GLU A 3 -14.94 -1.25 -3.74
CA GLU A 3 -16.21 -0.60 -4.15
C GLU A 3 -17.26 -0.59 -3.04
N ARG A 4 -17.41 -1.71 -2.33
CA ARG A 4 -18.37 -1.86 -1.21
C ARG A 4 -18.09 -0.87 -0.08
N HIS A 5 -16.82 -0.63 0.21
CA HIS A 5 -16.38 0.25 1.29
C HIS A 5 -16.01 1.66 0.79
N ARG A 6 -16.15 1.92 -0.52
CA ARG A 6 -15.81 3.20 -1.18
C ARG A 6 -14.41 3.69 -0.80
N LEU A 7 -13.43 2.78 -0.86
CA LEU A 7 -12.05 3.11 -0.52
C LEU A 7 -11.39 3.87 -1.66
N GLU A 8 -10.69 4.95 -1.32
CA GLU A 8 -9.70 5.56 -2.19
C GLU A 8 -8.42 4.72 -2.14
N VAL A 9 -8.10 4.06 -3.25
CA VAL A 9 -6.96 3.16 -3.31
C VAL A 9 -5.69 3.95 -3.55
N VAL A 10 -4.76 3.91 -2.59
CA VAL A 10 -3.42 4.50 -2.77
C VAL A 10 -2.57 3.63 -3.69
N PHE A 11 -2.49 2.32 -3.40
CA PHE A 11 -1.82 1.31 -4.21
C PHE A 11 -2.18 -0.10 -3.77
N PHE A 12 -1.89 -1.09 -4.61
CA PHE A 12 -1.78 -2.50 -4.23
C PHE A 12 -0.30 -2.91 -4.22
N GLY A 13 0.21 -3.15 -3.00
CA GLY A 13 1.57 -3.66 -2.79
C GLY A 13 1.65 -5.15 -3.09
N TYR A 14 2.75 -5.56 -3.72
CA TYR A 14 3.00 -6.98 -3.93
C TYR A 14 4.49 -7.32 -3.87
N ASP A 15 4.78 -8.53 -3.41
CA ASP A 15 6.09 -9.14 -3.46
C ASP A 15 6.62 -9.21 -4.91
N ALA A 16 7.71 -8.48 -5.16
CA ALA A 16 8.40 -8.44 -6.45
C ALA A 16 9.03 -9.79 -6.86
N TRP A 17 9.34 -10.66 -5.90
CA TRP A 17 9.93 -11.97 -6.15
C TRP A 17 8.91 -12.89 -6.80
N GLY A 18 9.17 -13.20 -8.07
CA GLY A 18 8.38 -14.17 -8.82
C GLY A 18 7.30 -13.57 -9.70
N LEU A 19 7.41 -12.28 -10.12
CA LEU A 19 6.63 -11.61 -11.19
C LEU A 19 5.78 -12.58 -12.03
N THR A 20 4.59 -12.88 -11.52
CA THR A 20 3.73 -13.92 -12.08
C THR A 20 2.87 -13.35 -13.21
N PRO A 21 2.34 -14.21 -14.11
CA PRO A 21 1.28 -13.83 -15.04
C PRO A 21 0.11 -13.10 -14.36
N THR A 22 -0.16 -13.40 -13.08
CA THR A 22 -1.19 -12.77 -12.26
C THR A 22 -0.98 -11.26 -12.11
N ILE A 23 0.23 -10.77 -11.85
CA ILE A 23 0.48 -9.32 -11.72
C ILE A 23 0.27 -8.60 -13.05
N LYS A 24 0.70 -9.22 -14.16
CA LYS A 24 0.44 -8.67 -15.50
C LYS A 24 -1.06 -8.59 -15.80
N GLN A 25 -1.81 -9.64 -15.46
CA GLN A 25 -3.26 -9.63 -15.59
C GLN A 25 -3.91 -8.58 -14.70
N LEU A 26 -3.43 -8.42 -13.46
CA LEU A 26 -3.93 -7.39 -12.54
C LEU A 26 -3.71 -5.99 -13.11
N ASN A 27 -2.53 -5.73 -13.66
CA ASN A 27 -2.20 -4.44 -14.30
C ASN A 27 -3.13 -4.16 -15.49
N LEU A 28 -3.31 -5.15 -16.37
CA LEU A 28 -4.13 -5.02 -17.57
C LEU A 28 -5.64 -4.87 -17.30
N ASN A 29 -6.15 -5.40 -16.19
CA ASN A 29 -7.60 -5.53 -15.98
C ASN A 29 -8.15 -4.73 -14.79
N SER A 30 -7.31 -4.28 -13.86
CA SER A 30 -7.80 -3.68 -12.62
C SER A 30 -7.87 -2.15 -12.63
N GLY A 31 -7.02 -1.48 -13.42
CA GLY A 31 -6.90 -0.02 -13.43
C GLY A 31 -6.38 0.57 -12.11
N TRP A 32 -5.92 -0.27 -11.17
CA TRP A 32 -5.40 0.19 -9.89
C TRP A 32 -3.89 0.43 -9.93
N PRO A 33 -3.38 1.40 -9.16
CA PRO A 33 -1.95 1.59 -8.97
C PRO A 33 -1.34 0.36 -8.30
N LEU A 34 -0.36 -0.27 -8.95
CA LEU A 34 0.36 -1.44 -8.43
C LEU A 34 1.79 -1.06 -8.05
N GLN A 35 2.23 -1.45 -6.85
CA GLN A 35 3.58 -1.19 -6.38
C GLN A 35 4.32 -2.49 -6.08
N SER A 36 5.44 -2.68 -6.79
CA SER A 36 6.36 -3.78 -6.55
C SER A 36 7.22 -3.48 -5.33
N ILE A 37 7.17 -4.36 -4.31
CA ILE A 37 7.94 -4.21 -3.07
C ILE A 37 9.02 -5.27 -3.04
N ARG A 38 10.28 -4.81 -2.93
CA ARG A 38 11.43 -5.70 -2.86
C ARG A 38 11.51 -6.33 -1.48
N GLN A 39 11.56 -7.65 -1.45
CA GLN A 39 11.59 -8.42 -0.19
C GLN A 39 13.01 -8.54 0.37
N ARG A 40 13.53 -7.42 0.88
CA ARG A 40 14.83 -7.34 1.54
C ARG A 40 14.67 -6.58 2.85
N THR A 41 15.45 -6.96 3.86
CA THR A 41 15.41 -6.32 5.19
C THR A 41 15.54 -4.79 5.13
N SER A 42 16.32 -4.26 4.18
CA SER A 42 16.48 -2.81 3.99
C SER A 42 15.18 -2.07 3.68
N GLU A 43 14.23 -2.73 3.01
CA GLU A 43 12.93 -2.18 2.59
C GLU A 43 11.85 -2.50 3.62
N LEU A 44 11.92 -3.67 4.25
CA LEU A 44 10.86 -4.18 5.13
C LEU A 44 11.06 -3.85 6.61
N LYS A 45 12.24 -3.40 7.02
CA LYS A 45 12.54 -3.11 8.45
C LYS A 45 11.61 -2.07 9.07
N ASP A 46 11.36 -0.98 8.35
CA ASP A 46 10.58 0.15 8.84
C ASP A 46 9.09 -0.20 8.91
N PRO A 47 8.46 -0.80 7.87
CA PRO A 47 7.06 -1.23 7.98
C PRO A 47 6.87 -2.38 8.97
N THR A 48 7.84 -3.30 9.11
CA THR A 48 7.79 -4.35 10.14
C THR A 48 7.81 -3.73 11.54
N LYS A 49 8.68 -2.75 11.77
CA LYS A 49 8.76 -2.06 13.06
C LYS A 49 7.50 -1.25 13.34
N PHE A 50 7.00 -0.54 12.35
CA PHE A 50 5.76 0.23 12.45
C PHE A 50 4.56 -0.67 12.83
N LEU A 51 4.43 -1.84 12.19
CA LEU A 51 3.39 -2.82 12.53
C LEU A 51 3.45 -3.25 14.01
N GLN A 52 4.65 -3.50 14.54
CA GLN A 52 4.81 -3.79 15.96
C GLN A 52 4.37 -2.61 16.83
N THR A 53 4.81 -1.40 16.49
CA THR A 53 4.51 -0.18 17.25
C THR A 53 3.01 0.05 17.35
N ILE A 54 2.27 0.02 16.23
CA ILE A 54 0.83 0.30 16.24
C ILE A 54 0.02 -0.71 17.06
N PHE A 55 0.45 -1.99 17.08
CA PHE A 55 -0.18 -3.00 17.93
C PHE A 55 0.17 -2.83 19.42
N VAL A 56 1.43 -2.49 19.74
CA VAL A 56 1.86 -2.27 21.13
C VAL A 56 1.19 -1.03 21.73
N GLU A 57 1.04 0.02 20.94
CA GLU A 57 0.39 1.28 21.36
C GLU A 57 -1.14 1.19 21.36
N GLY A 58 -1.71 0.18 20.69
CA GLY A 58 -3.17 0.05 20.53
C GLY A 58 -3.75 1.14 19.62
N SER A 59 -2.96 1.67 18.68
CA SER A 59 -3.36 2.70 17.73
C SER A 59 -3.93 2.15 16.41
N VAL A 60 -4.09 0.84 16.31
CA VAL A 60 -4.70 0.14 15.17
C VAL A 60 -5.87 -0.74 15.63
N ASP A 61 -6.87 -0.88 14.75
CA ASP A 61 -7.95 -1.86 14.91
C ASP A 61 -7.95 -2.83 13.72
N ARG A 62 -8.53 -4.02 13.90
CA ARG A 62 -8.66 -5.04 12.86
C ARG A 62 -10.05 -5.67 12.88
N LEU A 63 -10.46 -6.18 11.72
CA LEU A 63 -11.63 -7.06 11.65
C LEU A 63 -11.41 -8.31 12.51
N ASP A 64 -12.50 -8.88 13.03
CA ASP A 64 -12.51 -10.17 13.71
C ASP A 64 -12.29 -11.32 12.71
N ASP A 65 -11.04 -11.42 12.24
CA ASP A 65 -10.56 -12.41 11.30
C ASP A 65 -9.61 -13.39 12.00
N ARG A 66 -10.05 -14.66 12.08
CA ARG A 66 -9.29 -15.75 12.73
C ARG A 66 -8.05 -16.18 11.96
N ILE A 67 -8.01 -15.93 10.64
CA ILE A 67 -6.83 -16.21 9.80
C ILE A 67 -5.77 -15.16 10.10
N MET A 68 -6.15 -13.88 10.14
CA MET A 68 -5.24 -12.79 10.52
C MET A 68 -4.70 -12.97 11.94
N GLU A 69 -5.57 -13.30 12.90
CA GLU A 69 -5.18 -13.57 14.28
C GLU A 69 -4.11 -14.66 14.36
N LYS A 70 -4.33 -15.80 13.71
CA LYS A 70 -3.35 -16.90 13.69
C LYS A 70 -2.06 -16.51 12.97
N ALA A 71 -2.14 -15.80 11.86
CA ALA A 71 -0.97 -15.36 11.13
C ALA A 71 -0.08 -14.43 11.98
N LEU A 72 -0.69 -13.50 12.73
CA LEU A 72 0.00 -12.62 13.67
C LEU A 72 0.66 -13.40 14.82
N LEU A 73 -0.03 -14.40 15.39
CA LEU A 73 0.53 -15.26 16.44
C LEU A 73 1.68 -16.14 15.96
N ASN A 74 1.67 -16.51 14.69
CA ASN A 74 2.70 -17.36 14.08
C ASN A 74 3.90 -16.56 13.55
N ALA A 75 3.76 -15.24 13.41
CA ALA A 75 4.80 -14.39 12.84
C ALA A 75 5.96 -14.24 13.82
N GLU A 76 7.17 -14.52 13.33
CA GLU A 76 8.40 -14.37 14.07
C GLU A 76 9.33 -13.38 13.37
N ILE A 77 10.19 -12.75 14.14
CA ILE A 77 11.16 -11.79 13.61
C ILE A 77 12.47 -12.49 13.29
N TYR A 78 12.94 -12.27 12.07
CA TYR A 78 14.32 -12.48 11.67
C TYR A 78 15.07 -11.14 11.75
N GLU A 79 16.23 -11.15 12.41
CA GLU A 79 17.11 -9.99 12.52
C GLU A 79 18.44 -10.27 11.83
N ASP A 80 18.90 -9.31 11.03
CA ASP A 80 20.22 -9.31 10.42
C ASP A 80 20.97 -7.99 10.72
N LYS A 81 22.10 -7.76 10.05
CA LYS A 81 22.92 -6.55 10.25
C LYS A 81 22.26 -5.24 9.79
N ILE A 82 21.20 -5.32 8.99
CA ILE A 82 20.48 -4.19 8.40
C ILE A 82 19.26 -3.82 9.25
N GLY A 83 18.60 -4.82 9.84
CA GLY A 83 17.45 -4.62 10.70
C GLY A 83 16.61 -5.88 10.89
N ILE A 84 15.30 -5.70 11.01
CA ILE A 84 14.34 -6.77 11.25
C ILE A 84 13.43 -7.00 10.04
N GLN A 85 12.91 -8.21 9.90
CA GLN A 85 11.83 -8.56 9.00
C GLN A 85 11.09 -9.79 9.55
N VAL A 86 9.94 -10.14 8.99
CA VAL A 86 9.29 -11.42 9.34
C VAL A 86 10.09 -12.59 8.77
N ASP A 87 10.27 -13.64 9.55
CA ASP A 87 10.94 -14.87 9.11
C ASP A 87 10.02 -15.69 8.20
N LYS A 88 10.19 -15.49 6.89
CA LYS A 88 9.49 -16.25 5.85
C LYS A 88 10.02 -17.68 5.68
N ALA A 89 11.27 -17.93 6.07
CA ALA A 89 11.93 -19.22 5.87
C ALA A 89 11.49 -20.26 6.92
N LYS A 90 10.97 -19.80 8.06
CA LYS A 90 10.53 -20.69 9.13
C LYS A 90 9.41 -21.66 8.69
N ALA A 91 8.67 -21.35 7.61
CA ALA A 91 7.80 -22.20 6.76
C ALA A 91 6.86 -23.24 7.43
N THR A 92 6.83 -23.29 8.75
CA THR A 92 6.08 -24.23 9.58
C THR A 92 4.65 -23.77 9.76
N LEU A 93 4.39 -22.46 9.57
CA LEU A 93 3.11 -21.81 9.78
C LEU A 93 2.85 -20.72 8.73
N LYS A 94 1.57 -20.47 8.43
CA LYS A 94 1.13 -19.50 7.42
C LYS A 94 1.17 -18.08 7.98
N ILE A 95 1.95 -17.21 7.34
CA ILE A 95 2.11 -15.79 7.70
C ILE A 95 1.81 -14.84 6.53
N ASP A 96 1.22 -15.34 5.45
CA ASP A 96 0.95 -14.57 4.22
C ASP A 96 0.15 -13.28 4.50
N VAL A 97 -0.73 -13.30 5.50
CA VAL A 97 -1.48 -12.11 5.94
C VAL A 97 -0.56 -11.06 6.56
N VAL A 98 0.40 -11.46 7.39
CA VAL A 98 1.36 -10.53 8.01
C VAL A 98 2.30 -9.94 6.96
N ASP A 99 2.70 -10.75 5.99
CA ASP A 99 3.50 -10.29 4.85
C ASP A 99 2.76 -9.23 4.03
N ALA A 100 1.49 -9.49 3.70
CA ALA A 100 0.63 -8.53 3.00
C ALA A 100 0.37 -7.24 3.81
N LEU A 101 0.29 -7.33 5.15
CA LEU A 101 0.19 -6.14 6.01
C LEU A 101 1.46 -5.29 5.92
N ILE A 102 2.64 -5.91 5.91
CA ILE A 102 3.91 -5.19 5.81
C ILE A 102 4.07 -4.53 4.43
N ASP A 103 3.69 -5.23 3.36
CA ASP A 103 3.64 -4.66 2.01
C ASP A 103 2.70 -3.44 1.96
N ALA A 104 1.52 -3.50 2.59
CA ALA A 104 0.61 -2.35 2.66
C ALA A 104 1.20 -1.19 3.49
N LEU A 105 1.89 -1.50 4.58
CA LEU A 105 2.49 -0.51 5.47
C LEU A 105 3.72 0.18 4.88
N PHE A 106 4.29 -0.34 3.80
CA PHE A 106 5.44 0.27 3.11
C PHE A 106 5.21 1.74 2.74
N GLN A 107 3.98 2.12 2.36
CA GLN A 107 3.60 3.52 2.20
C GLN A 107 2.66 4.00 3.31
N ALA A 108 1.80 3.13 3.85
CA ALA A 108 0.78 3.58 4.80
C ALA A 108 1.38 4.11 6.13
N MET A 109 2.58 3.66 6.51
CA MET A 109 3.28 4.22 7.69
C MET A 109 3.62 5.70 7.55
N TYR A 110 3.67 6.23 6.33
CA TYR A 110 3.90 7.65 6.07
C TYR A 110 2.62 8.41 5.77
N HIS A 111 1.45 7.79 5.76
CA HIS A 111 0.23 8.40 5.22
C HIS A 111 -0.11 9.77 5.84
N PHE A 112 0.23 9.99 7.11
CA PHE A 112 -0.03 11.25 7.82
C PHE A 112 1.16 12.23 7.82
N GLU A 113 2.24 11.90 7.12
CA GLU A 113 3.44 12.72 7.02
C GLU A 113 3.40 13.62 5.78
N ASP A 114 3.86 14.87 5.90
CA ASP A 114 3.83 15.84 4.79
C ASP A 114 4.68 15.41 3.59
N PHE A 115 5.73 14.63 3.82
CA PHE A 115 6.64 14.15 2.77
C PHE A 115 6.12 12.90 2.06
N ALA A 116 4.99 12.34 2.47
CA ALA A 116 4.48 11.11 1.90
C ALA A 116 4.06 11.31 0.44
N ASP A 117 4.38 10.34 -0.41
CA ASP A 117 4.05 10.41 -1.84
C ASP A 117 2.55 10.56 -2.09
N VAL A 118 1.70 9.98 -1.23
CA VAL A 118 0.24 10.12 -1.26
C VAL A 118 -0.24 11.54 -0.97
N ASN A 119 0.55 12.33 -0.25
CA ASN A 119 0.23 13.73 0.08
C ASN A 119 0.84 14.71 -0.92
N ASN A 120 1.69 14.25 -1.84
CA ASN A 120 2.27 15.08 -2.89
C ASN A 120 1.23 15.37 -4.00
N PRO A 121 0.85 16.64 -4.24
CA PRO A 121 -0.08 17.03 -5.30
C PRO A 121 0.43 16.66 -6.71
N ASP A 122 1.73 16.74 -6.95
CA ASP A 122 2.33 16.46 -8.27
C ASP A 122 2.15 15.00 -8.68
N LYS A 123 2.02 14.10 -7.69
CA LYS A 123 1.82 12.66 -7.87
C LYS A 123 0.35 12.25 -7.86
N GLN A 124 -0.58 13.19 -7.71
CA GLN A 124 -2.01 12.89 -7.56
C GLN A 124 -2.58 12.16 -8.77
N VAL A 125 -2.24 12.63 -9.98
CA VAL A 125 -2.73 12.04 -11.24
C VAL A 125 -2.21 10.62 -11.44
N GLU A 126 -0.99 10.31 -11.00
CA GLU A 126 -0.39 8.97 -11.12
C GLU A 126 -1.15 7.89 -10.30
N ARG A 127 -1.93 8.31 -9.30
CA ARG A 127 -2.73 7.42 -8.44
C ARG A 127 -4.18 7.26 -8.89
N MET A 128 -4.63 8.05 -9.88
CA MET A 128 -6.00 8.02 -10.36
C MET A 128 -6.20 6.91 -11.39
N ASN A 129 -7.35 6.23 -11.33
CA ASN A 129 -7.80 5.39 -12.44
C ASN A 129 -8.34 6.25 -13.60
N GLU A 130 -8.56 5.66 -14.78
CA GLU A 130 -8.98 6.38 -15.99
C GLU A 130 -10.24 7.24 -15.79
N LYS A 131 -11.21 6.77 -14.98
CA LYS A 131 -12.42 7.55 -14.68
C LYS A 131 -12.10 8.75 -13.81
N GLN A 132 -11.28 8.57 -12.79
CA GLN A 132 -10.85 9.64 -11.89
C GLN A 132 -10.01 10.69 -12.64
N VAL A 133 -9.14 10.27 -13.57
CA VAL A 133 -8.39 11.19 -14.43
C VAL A 133 -9.34 12.00 -15.31
N LEU A 134 -10.36 11.35 -15.90
CA LEU A 134 -11.35 12.04 -16.73
C LEU A 134 -12.19 13.03 -15.92
N GLU A 135 -12.61 12.66 -14.71
CA GLU A 135 -13.35 13.53 -13.81
C GLU A 135 -12.49 14.71 -13.35
N TRP A 136 -11.22 14.48 -13.00
CA TRP A 136 -10.28 15.52 -12.64
C TRP A 136 -10.00 16.46 -13.82
N PHE A 137 -9.77 15.94 -15.02
CA PHE A 137 -9.56 16.74 -16.22
C PHE A 137 -10.76 17.66 -16.54
N ASN A 138 -11.99 17.17 -16.30
CA ASN A 138 -13.20 17.94 -16.53
C ASN A 138 -13.60 18.83 -15.34
N ASN A 139 -12.86 18.78 -14.23
CA ASN A 139 -13.11 19.61 -13.07
C ASN A 139 -12.48 21.00 -13.29
N PRO A 140 -13.27 22.10 -13.24
CA PRO A 140 -12.73 23.46 -13.33
C PRO A 140 -11.68 23.79 -12.26
N GLU A 141 -11.75 23.14 -11.10
CA GLU A 141 -10.80 23.32 -9.99
C GLU A 141 -9.46 22.58 -10.21
N SER A 142 -9.33 21.78 -11.27
CA SER A 142 -8.08 21.07 -11.60
C SER A 142 -6.95 22.00 -12.09
N GLY A 143 -7.27 23.25 -12.44
CA GLY A 143 -6.33 24.21 -13.00
C GLY A 143 -5.91 23.93 -14.45
N LEU A 144 -6.45 22.87 -15.09
CA LEU A 144 -6.19 22.52 -16.50
C LEU A 144 -7.17 23.17 -17.47
N LEU A 145 -8.42 23.30 -17.05
CA LEU A 145 -9.42 24.08 -17.77
C LEU A 145 -9.16 25.54 -17.41
N GLY A 146 -8.25 26.18 -18.15
CA GLY A 146 -7.88 27.58 -17.92
C GLY A 146 -9.12 28.48 -17.83
N ASP A 147 -8.97 29.61 -17.12
CA ASP A 147 -9.93 30.72 -17.10
C ASP A 147 -10.04 31.39 -18.50
N ASP A 148 -10.39 30.63 -19.55
CA ASP A 148 -10.65 31.15 -20.90
C ASP A 148 -12.09 31.65 -21.03
N VAL A 149 -12.56 32.38 -20.02
CA VAL A 149 -13.71 33.28 -20.15
C VAL A 149 -13.43 34.52 -19.31
N ASN A 150 -12.65 35.46 -19.85
CA ASN A 150 -12.81 36.93 -19.70
C ASN A 150 -11.48 37.68 -19.95
N ASP A 151 -10.89 37.52 -21.13
CA ASP A 151 -10.09 38.60 -21.73
C ASP A 151 -10.57 38.78 -23.18
N PHE A 152 -11.07 40.00 -23.45
CA PHE A 152 -11.70 40.55 -24.68
C PHE A 152 -13.23 40.58 -24.76
#